data_AF-A0A0F9DHC1-F1
#
_entry.id   AF-A0A0F9DHC1-F1
#
_cell.length_a   1.000
_cell.length_b   1.000
_cell.length_c   1.000
_cell.angle_alpha   90.00
_cell.angle_beta   90.00
_cell.angle_gamma   90.00
#
_symmetry.space_group_name_H-M   'P 1'
#
loop_
_entity.id
_entity.type
_entity.pdbx_description
1 polymer ?
#
loop_
_entity_poly.entity_id
_entity_poly.type
_entity_poly.pdbx_seq_one_letter_code
_entity_poly.pdbx_strand_id
1 'polypeptide(L)'
;LPEDGPRHEREEDVYKELKGVPLLMLDDVGKEQPRSYRFTQEMYWFIVDERVKAGLPLVLNSRLPLTGQNSLEDLMGKDTVDRLYGMCRGDLVEIEAQSYRRQKGLA
;
A
#
# COMPACT_ATOMS: atom_id res chain seq x y z
N LEU A 1 30.46 -22.19 15.00
CA LEU A 1 29.72 -21.01 14.47
C LEU A 1 28.25 -21.30 14.71
N PRO A 2 27.46 -20.40 15.33
CA PRO A 2 26.05 -20.68 15.56
C PRO A 2 25.33 -20.71 14.20
N GLU A 3 24.46 -21.69 14.03
CA GLU A 3 23.70 -21.89 12.81
C GLU A 3 22.65 -20.80 12.63
N ASP A 4 22.72 -20.10 11.50
CA ASP A 4 21.67 -19.18 11.05
C ASP A 4 20.41 -19.98 10.72
N GLY A 5 19.56 -20.18 11.73
CA GLY A 5 18.17 -20.56 11.52
C GLY A 5 17.48 -19.55 10.58
N PRO A 6 16.31 -19.89 9.99
CA PRO A 6 15.67 -19.05 9.00
C PRO A 6 15.48 -17.65 9.58
N ARG A 7 16.18 -16.66 9.00
CA ARG A 7 16.11 -15.25 9.38
C ARG A 7 14.67 -14.80 9.21
N HIS A 8 13.91 -14.84 10.30
CA HIS A 8 12.60 -14.20 10.35
C HIS A 8 12.90 -12.69 10.29
N GLU A 9 12.73 -12.08 9.12
CA GLU A 9 12.68 -10.62 9.04
C GLU A 9 11.63 -10.16 10.04
N ARG A 10 12.05 -9.44 11.06
CA ARG A 10 11.12 -8.87 12.02
C ARG A 10 10.42 -7.73 11.32
N GLU A 11 9.15 -7.52 11.61
CA GLU A 11 8.34 -6.47 11.00
C GLU A 11 9.03 -5.09 11.10
N GLU A 12 9.69 -4.81 12.23
CA GLU A 12 10.55 -3.64 12.44
C GLU A 12 11.66 -3.44 11.40
N ASP A 13 12.22 -4.52 10.90
CA ASP A 13 13.29 -4.50 9.91
C ASP A 13 12.71 -4.12 8.53
N VAL A 14 11.54 -4.69 8.16
CA VAL A 14 10.78 -4.29 6.96
C VAL A 14 10.37 -2.82 7.02
N TYR A 15 9.86 -2.35 8.16
CA TYR A 15 9.48 -0.95 8.35
C TYR A 15 10.67 0.01 8.22
N LYS A 16 11.84 -0.36 8.74
CA LYS A 16 13.08 0.45 8.63
C LYS A 16 13.52 0.56 7.19
N GLU A 17 13.39 -0.51 6.41
CA GLU A 17 13.77 -0.53 5.00
C GLU A 17 12.81 0.31 4.14
N LEU A 18 11.49 0.25 4.40
CA LEU A 18 10.49 0.91 3.55
C LEU A 18 10.27 2.40 3.85
N LYS A 19 10.52 2.86 5.07
CA LYS A 19 10.21 4.26 5.43
C LYS A 19 11.16 5.28 4.81
N GLY A 20 12.43 4.91 4.61
CA GLY A 20 13.49 5.84 4.22
C GLY A 20 13.78 5.91 2.72
N VAL A 21 13.16 5.05 1.90
CA VAL A 21 13.47 5.00 0.46
C VAL A 21 12.99 6.26 -0.26
N PRO A 22 13.75 6.76 -1.27
CA PRO A 22 13.40 7.97 -2.02
C PRO A 22 12.04 7.90 -2.73
N LEU A 23 11.61 6.70 -3.13
CA LEU A 23 10.31 6.44 -3.72
C LEU A 23 9.86 5.04 -3.28
N LEU A 24 8.60 4.94 -2.82
CA LEU A 24 7.96 3.66 -2.51
C LEU A 24 6.81 3.45 -3.49
N MET A 25 6.73 2.26 -4.08
CA MET A 25 5.61 1.84 -4.93
C MET A 25 4.92 0.64 -4.30
N LEU A 26 3.63 0.76 -4.04
CA LEU A 26 2.77 -0.31 -3.53
C LEU A 26 1.88 -0.81 -4.67
N ASP A 27 2.20 -2.01 -5.17
CA ASP A 27 1.52 -2.63 -6.30
C ASP A 27 0.36 -3.52 -5.87
N ASP A 28 -0.70 -3.53 -6.67
CA ASP A 28 -1.87 -4.40 -6.58
C ASP A 28 -2.52 -4.43 -5.18
N VAL A 29 -2.61 -3.27 -4.53
CA VAL A 29 -3.18 -3.12 -3.18
C VAL A 29 -4.64 -3.58 -3.17
N GLY A 30 -4.98 -4.38 -2.14
CA GLY A 30 -6.34 -4.90 -1.95
C GLY A 30 -6.67 -6.16 -2.75
N LYS A 31 -5.69 -6.76 -3.44
CA LYS A 31 -5.88 -8.04 -4.14
C LYS A 31 -6.07 -9.22 -3.18
N GLU A 32 -5.27 -9.28 -2.12
CA GLU A 32 -5.33 -10.35 -1.12
C GLU A 32 -6.19 -9.94 0.06
N GLN A 33 -7.00 -10.89 0.56
CA GLN A 33 -7.75 -10.64 1.78
C GLN A 33 -6.79 -10.63 2.97
N PRO A 34 -6.79 -9.56 3.79
CA PRO A 34 -5.93 -9.49 4.94
C PRO A 34 -6.30 -10.57 5.95
N ARG A 35 -5.30 -11.32 6.44
CA ARG A 35 -5.48 -12.29 7.53
C ARG A 35 -5.94 -11.64 8.83
N SER A 36 -5.56 -10.38 9.04
CA SER A 36 -6.02 -9.52 10.13
C SER A 36 -6.17 -8.10 9.62
N TYR A 37 -7.41 -7.61 9.64
CA TYR A 37 -7.75 -6.25 9.20
C TYR A 37 -7.06 -5.20 10.06
N ARG A 38 -7.08 -5.38 11.38
CA ARG A 38 -6.44 -4.47 12.33
C ARG A 38 -4.94 -4.33 12.08
N PHE A 39 -4.24 -5.46 11.92
CA PHE A 39 -2.81 -5.46 11.64
C PHE A 39 -2.50 -4.76 10.31
N THR A 40 -3.31 -5.03 9.29
CA THR A 40 -3.16 -4.42 7.97
C THR A 40 -3.34 -2.90 8.03
N GLN A 41 -4.34 -2.43 8.76
CA GLN A 41 -4.57 -1.00 8.98
C GLN A 41 -3.42 -0.34 9.75
N GLU A 42 -2.90 -0.96 10.81
CA GLU A 42 -1.74 -0.48 11.58
C GLU A 42 -0.48 -0.36 10.70
N MET A 43 -0.21 -1.37 9.85
CA MET A 43 0.90 -1.37 8.89
C MET A 43 0.80 -0.22 7.89
N TYR A 44 -0.35 -0.05 7.22
CA TYR A 44 -0.54 1.02 6.24
C TYR A 44 -0.47 2.40 6.89
N TRP A 45 -1.10 2.57 8.06
CA TRP A 45 -1.03 3.81 8.82
C TRP A 45 0.42 4.20 9.09
N PHE A 46 1.23 3.28 9.62
CA PHE A 46 2.62 3.55 9.94
C PHE A 46 3.43 3.98 8.70
N ILE A 47 3.31 3.23 7.60
CA ILE A 47 4.06 3.52 6.37
C ILE A 47 3.65 4.87 5.78
N VAL A 48 2.34 5.12 5.64
CA VAL A 48 1.84 6.36 5.06
C VAL A 48 2.18 7.55 5.94
N ASP A 49 1.91 7.49 7.24
CA ASP A 49 2.15 8.59 8.18
C ASP A 49 3.64 8.98 8.24
N GLU A 50 4.55 8.01 8.32
CA GLU A 50 5.99 8.29 8.32
C GLU A 50 6.46 8.93 7.01
N ARG A 51 5.91 8.50 5.86
CA ARG A 51 6.24 9.11 4.56
C ARG A 51 5.66 10.52 4.41
N VAL A 52 4.44 10.78 4.91
CA VAL A 52 3.87 12.13 4.99
C VAL A 52 4.80 13.04 5.78
N LYS A 53 5.18 12.61 7.00
CA LYS A 53 6.06 13.37 7.89
C LYS A 53 7.43 13.64 7.28
N ALA A 54 7.99 12.66 6.56
CA ALA A 54 9.28 12.78 5.90
C ALA A 54 9.22 13.52 4.55
N GLY A 55 8.03 13.80 4.01
CA GLY A 55 7.84 14.38 2.68
C GLY A 55 8.33 13.46 1.55
N LEU A 56 8.31 12.14 1.75
CA LEU A 56 8.79 11.17 0.78
C LEU A 56 7.65 10.67 -0.12
N PRO A 57 7.82 10.63 -1.45
CA PRO A 57 6.74 10.30 -2.38
C PRO A 57 6.32 8.83 -2.29
N LEU A 58 5.03 8.57 -2.46
CA LEU A 58 4.44 7.23 -2.46
C LEU A 58 3.55 7.08 -3.69
N VAL A 59 3.73 5.99 -4.43
CA VAL A 59 2.81 5.59 -5.50
C VAL A 59 2.07 4.36 -5.03
N LEU A 60 0.75 4.38 -5.11
CA LEU A 60 -0.10 3.26 -4.79
C LEU A 60 -1.01 3.00 -5.98
N ASN A 61 -1.07 1.75 -6.44
CA ASN A 61 -2.11 1.33 -7.38
C ASN A 61 -2.98 0.25 -6.77
N SER A 62 -4.27 0.37 -7.03
CA SER A 62 -5.32 -0.46 -6.44
C SER A 62 -6.43 -0.68 -7.44
N ARG A 63 -7.15 -1.80 -7.31
CA ARG A 63 -8.44 -2.01 -7.97
C ARG A 63 -9.63 -1.54 -7.12
N LEU A 64 -9.37 -1.22 -5.86
CA LEU A 64 -10.38 -0.74 -4.93
C LEU A 64 -10.59 0.77 -5.13
N PRO A 65 -11.83 1.26 -5.08
CA PRO A 65 -12.10 2.69 -5.00
C PRO A 65 -11.51 3.27 -3.72
N LEU A 66 -11.28 4.60 -3.69
CA LEU A 66 -10.81 5.28 -2.47
C LEU A 66 -11.75 5.07 -1.29
N THR A 67 -13.05 5.36 -1.50
CA THR A 67 -14.08 5.41 -0.44
C THR A 67 -15.25 4.48 -0.74
N GLY A 68 -16.07 4.20 0.28
CA GLY A 68 -17.29 3.39 0.15
C GLY A 68 -17.07 1.92 0.50
N GLN A 69 -17.94 1.03 0.03
CA GLN A 69 -17.84 -0.41 0.33
C GLN A 69 -16.76 -1.08 -0.53
N ASN A 70 -15.99 -1.98 0.10
CA ASN A 70 -14.87 -2.68 -0.53
C ASN A 70 -13.86 -1.69 -1.12
N SER A 71 -13.47 -0.71 -0.31
CA SER A 71 -12.62 0.42 -0.69
C SER A 71 -11.26 0.39 0.02
N LEU A 72 -10.40 1.34 -0.32
CA LEU A 72 -9.18 1.59 0.45
C LEU A 72 -9.53 2.03 1.88
N GLU A 73 -10.58 2.81 2.11
CA GLU A 73 -11.00 3.19 3.48
C GLU A 73 -11.30 1.97 4.35
N ASP A 74 -11.93 0.94 3.79
CA ASP A 74 -12.11 -0.32 4.48
C ASP A 74 -10.72 -0.92 4.78
N LEU A 75 -9.93 -1.19 3.74
CA LEU A 75 -8.65 -1.91 3.85
C LEU A 75 -7.63 -1.29 4.83
N MET A 76 -7.44 0.04 4.78
CA MET A 76 -6.37 0.73 5.51
C MET A 76 -6.85 1.79 6.51
N GLY A 77 -8.16 2.04 6.58
CA GLY A 77 -8.74 3.04 7.46
C GLY A 77 -8.85 4.43 6.83
N LYS A 78 -9.88 5.17 7.23
CA LYS A 78 -10.21 6.50 6.70
C LYS A 78 -9.10 7.53 6.86
N ASP A 79 -8.49 7.57 8.04
CA ASP A 79 -7.43 8.55 8.34
C ASP A 79 -6.18 8.29 7.48
N THR A 80 -5.88 7.03 7.15
CA THR A 80 -4.79 6.67 6.25
C THR A 80 -5.08 7.14 4.82
N VAL A 81 -6.31 6.94 4.34
CA VAL A 81 -6.74 7.38 3.01
C VAL A 81 -6.76 8.91 2.90
N ASP A 82 -7.20 9.62 3.94
CA ASP A 82 -7.16 11.08 4.00
C ASP A 82 -5.72 11.61 3.85
N ARG A 83 -4.76 10.98 4.53
CA ARG A 83 -3.33 11.31 4.38
C ARG A 83 -2.79 11.04 2.99
N LEU A 84 -3.17 9.93 2.37
CA LEU A 84 -2.81 9.65 0.98
C LEU A 84 -3.34 10.74 0.04
N TYR A 85 -4.61 11.10 0.20
CA TYR A 85 -5.23 12.16 -0.57
C TYR A 85 -4.52 13.52 -0.37
N GLY A 86 -4.19 13.85 0.88
CA GLY A 86 -3.42 15.04 1.24
C GLY A 86 -2.01 15.07 0.64
N MET A 87 -1.29 13.94 0.65
CA MET A 87 0.02 13.81 0.00
C MET A 87 -0.06 14.06 -1.50
N CYS A 88 -1.08 13.51 -2.15
CA CYS A 88 -1.32 13.69 -3.57
C CYS A 88 -1.87 15.08 -3.90
N ARG A 89 -2.14 15.95 -2.90
CA ARG A 89 -2.78 17.26 -3.09
C ARG A 89 -4.11 17.19 -3.85
N GLY A 90 -4.81 16.06 -3.72
CA GLY A 90 -6.02 15.76 -4.46
C GLY A 90 -5.82 15.23 -5.89
N ASP A 91 -4.58 15.08 -6.37
CA ASP A 91 -4.30 14.48 -7.67
C ASP A 91 -4.47 12.95 -7.60
N LEU A 92 -5.64 12.48 -8.04
CA LEU A 92 -5.94 11.06 -8.21
C LEU A 92 -6.16 10.75 -9.68
N VAL A 93 -5.55 9.68 -10.18
CA VAL A 93 -5.74 9.21 -11.55
C VAL A 93 -6.50 7.88 -11.50
N GLU A 94 -7.74 7.90 -11.96
CA GLU A 94 -8.51 6.69 -12.24
C GLU A 94 -8.26 6.25 -13.68
N ILE A 95 -7.95 4.97 -13.86
CA ILE A 95 -7.66 4.39 -15.17
C ILE A 95 -8.71 3.33 -15.48
N GLU A 96 -9.57 3.63 -16.44
CA GLU A 96 -10.49 2.66 -17.04
C GLU A 96 -9.97 2.20 -18.39
N ALA A 97 -9.63 0.91 -18.49
CA ALA A 97 -9.10 0.33 -19.72
C ALA A 97 -9.48 -1.14 -19.88
N GLN A 98 -9.52 -1.62 -21.13
CA GLN A 98 -9.68 -3.04 -21.41
C GLN A 98 -8.42 -3.81 -20.99
N SER A 99 -8.61 -5.01 -20.44
CA SER A 99 -7.49 -5.89 -20.07
C SER A 99 -6.59 -6.16 -21.28
N TYR A 100 -5.32 -5.77 -21.16
CA TYR A 100 -4.30 -6.04 -22.16
C TYR A 100 -4.17 -7.54 -22.47
N ARG A 101 -4.26 -8.40 -21.45
CA ARG A 101 -4.24 -9.86 -21.63
C ARG A 101 -5.39 -10.35 -22.50
N ARG A 102 -6.59 -9.80 -22.32
CA ARG A 102 -7.75 -10.12 -23.17
C ARG A 102 -7.56 -9.62 -24.60
N GLN A 103 -7.02 -8.41 -24.78
CA GLN A 103 -6.74 -7.87 -26.12
C GLN A 103 -5.72 -8.72 -26.90
N LYS A 104 -4.75 -9.32 -26.20
CA LYS A 104 -3.71 -10.17 -26.81
C LYS A 104 -4.05 -11.66 -26.85
N GLY A 105 -5.23 -12.07 -26.36
CA GLY A 105 -5.61 -13.48 -26.29
C GLY A 105 -4.72 -14.32 -25.36
N LEU A 106 -4.09 -13.69 -24.35
CA LEU A 106 -3.20 -14.33 -23.38
C LEU A 106 -3.95 -14.86 -22.13
N ALA A 107 -5.27 -15.06 -22.25
CA ALA A 107 -6.15 -15.42 -21.14
C ALA A 107 -6.29 -16.93 -21.00
#